data_AF-A0A5B0BCL5-F1
#
_entry.id   AF-A0A5B0BCL5-F1
#
_cell.length_a   1.000
_cell.length_b   1.000
_cell.length_c   1.000
_cell.angle_alpha   90.00
_cell.angle_beta   90.00
_cell.angle_gamma   90.00
#
_symmetry.space_group_name_H-M   'P 1'
#
loop_
_entity.id
_entity.type
_entity.pdbx_description
1 polymer ?
#
loop_
_entity_poly.entity_id
_entity_poly.type
_entity_poly.pdbx_seq_one_letter_code
_entity_poly.pdbx_strand_id
1 'polypeptide(L)'
;MKIMSIYSNKNEKKPSKSAVLTKDGSKLIGVIVTQENVINNVGFVPSITYNQKGIYLKRKKCVSFLGEDAIKLIRPARPGEKEIEK
;
A
#
# COMPACT_ATOMS: atom_id res chain seq x y z
N MET A 1 -6.88 -46.55 8.06
CA MET A 1 -6.31 -45.49 7.20
C MET A 1 -5.95 -44.30 8.08
N LYS A 2 -4.70 -43.82 8.00
CA LYS A 2 -4.16 -42.76 8.88
C LYS A 2 -4.18 -41.45 8.10
N ILE A 3 -5.06 -40.51 8.47
CA ILE A 3 -5.15 -39.19 7.81
C ILE A 3 -3.95 -38.37 8.26
N MET A 4 -3.01 -38.12 7.34
CA MET A 4 -1.91 -37.20 7.56
C MET A 4 -2.45 -35.77 7.58
N SER A 5 -2.19 -35.05 8.67
CA SER A 5 -2.52 -33.64 8.84
C SER A 5 -1.90 -32.81 7.72
N ILE A 6 -2.74 -32.18 6.89
CA ILE A 6 -2.31 -31.18 5.94
C ILE A 6 -1.97 -29.94 6.76
N TYR A 7 -0.69 -29.71 7.01
CA TYR A 7 -0.22 -28.47 7.59
C TYR A 7 -0.69 -27.33 6.69
N SER A 8 -1.67 -26.55 7.17
CA SER A 8 -2.06 -25.30 6.54
C SER A 8 -0.88 -24.34 6.63
N ASN A 9 -0.06 -24.30 5.59
CA ASN A 9 0.99 -23.31 5.43
C ASN A 9 0.33 -21.97 5.09
N LYS A 10 -0.27 -21.31 6.10
CA LYS A 10 -0.70 -19.91 6.06
C LYS A 10 0.55 -19.01 6.11
N ASN A 11 1.46 -19.18 5.17
CA ASN A 11 2.50 -18.20 4.90
C ASN A 11 1.97 -17.22 3.85
N GLU A 12 0.82 -16.60 4.15
CA GLU A 12 0.41 -15.39 3.47
C GLU A 12 1.51 -14.36 3.76
N LYS A 13 2.40 -14.17 2.79
CA LYS A 13 3.43 -13.14 2.84
C LYS A 13 2.73 -11.83 3.13
N LYS A 14 2.90 -11.32 4.35
CA LYS A 14 2.41 -10.00 4.74
C LYS A 14 2.86 -9.02 3.65
N PRO A 15 1.96 -8.16 3.15
CA PRO A 15 2.33 -7.25 2.08
C PRO A 15 3.51 -6.39 2.51
N SER A 16 4.56 -6.38 1.69
CA SER A 16 5.78 -5.60 1.94
C SER A 16 5.43 -4.12 2.01
N LYS A 17 5.89 -3.44 3.05
CA LYS A 17 5.71 -1.99 3.18
C LYS A 17 6.67 -1.25 2.25
N SER A 18 6.14 -0.22 1.61
CA SER A 18 6.87 0.74 0.80
C SER A 18 6.93 2.09 1.53
N ALA A 19 8.07 2.77 1.40
CA ALA A 19 8.25 4.15 1.78
C ALA A 19 8.15 5.02 0.53
N VAL A 20 7.27 6.01 0.58
CA VAL A 20 7.03 6.98 -0.49
C VAL A 20 7.53 8.33 0.01
N LEU A 21 8.54 8.87 -0.66
CA LEU A 21 9.02 10.22 -0.46
C LEU A 21 8.31 11.13 -1.45
N THR A 22 7.64 12.16 -0.95
CA THR A 22 6.96 13.17 -1.76
C THR A 22 7.86 14.39 -1.96
N LYS A 23 7.55 15.23 -2.96
CA LYS A 23 8.38 16.38 -3.35
C LYS A 23 8.41 17.49 -2.29
N ASP A 24 7.36 17.59 -1.47
CA ASP A 24 7.26 18.45 -0.28
C ASP A 24 8.23 18.04 0.86
N GLY A 25 8.84 16.86 0.76
CA GLY A 25 9.72 16.30 1.79
C GLY A 25 9.02 15.37 2.78
N SER A 26 7.71 15.14 2.61
CA SER A 26 6.98 14.15 3.42
C SER A 26 7.43 12.72 3.07
N LYS A 27 7.31 11.84 4.06
CA LYS A 27 7.62 10.41 3.95
C LYS A 27 6.43 9.61 4.47
N LEU A 28 5.75 8.94 3.55
CA LEU A 28 4.59 8.11 3.84
C LEU A 28 4.98 6.63 3.80
N ILE A 29 4.52 5.84 4.76
CA ILE A 29 4.87 4.42 4.87
C ILE A 29 3.61 3.60 4.87
N GLY A 30 3.45 2.75 3.86
CA GLY A 30 2.26 1.94 3.69
C GLY A 30 2.47 0.79 2.74
N VAL A 31 1.39 0.14 2.37
CA VAL A 31 1.38 -0.90 1.35
C VAL A 31 0.85 -0.27 0.07
N ILE A 32 1.59 -0.40 -1.03
CA ILE A 32 1.07 0.02 -2.34
C ILE A 32 0.03 -1.02 -2.75
N VAL A 33 -1.19 -0.56 -3.01
CA VAL A 33 -2.30 -1.39 -3.43
C VAL A 33 -2.76 -0.97 -4.82
N THR A 34 -3.34 -1.91 -5.56
CA THR A 34 -3.95 -1.62 -6.87
C THR A 34 -5.34 -1.03 -6.67
N GLN A 35 -5.83 -0.29 -7.66
CA GLN A 35 -7.20 0.25 -7.65
C GLN A 35 -8.24 -0.85 -7.42
N GLU A 36 -8.10 -2.00 -8.07
CA GLU A 36 -8.95 -3.19 -7.88
C GLU A 36 -9.01 -3.63 -6.42
N ASN A 37 -7.85 -3.63 -5.74
CA ASN A 37 -7.78 -4.01 -4.33
C ASN A 37 -8.49 -2.97 -3.43
N VAL A 38 -8.43 -1.68 -3.79
CA VAL A 38 -9.18 -0.63 -3.08
C VAL A 38 -10.69 -0.78 -3.31
N ILE A 39 -11.13 -1.01 -4.55
CA ILE A 39 -12.54 -1.22 -4.91
C ILE A 39 -13.11 -2.43 -4.15
N ASN A 40 -12.40 -3.56 -4.18
CA ASN A 40 -12.84 -4.80 -3.55
C ASN A 40 -12.86 -4.74 -2.01
N ASN A 41 -12.04 -3.90 -1.36
CA ASN A 41 -11.98 -3.81 0.11
C ASN A 41 -12.80 -2.67 0.72
N VAL A 42 -12.97 -1.54 0.01
CA VAL A 42 -13.51 -0.30 0.61
C VAL A 42 -14.93 0.01 0.10
N GLY A 43 -15.39 -0.64 -0.98
CA GLY A 43 -16.76 -0.50 -1.52
C GLY A 43 -17.08 0.87 -2.13
N PHE A 44 -16.30 1.90 -1.84
CA PHE A 44 -16.45 3.24 -2.38
C PHE A 44 -15.08 3.83 -2.68
N VAL A 45 -14.67 3.76 -3.95
CA VAL A 45 -13.61 4.63 -4.47
C VAL A 45 -14.36 5.78 -5.12
N PRO A 46 -14.11 7.05 -4.73
CA PRO A 46 -14.63 8.18 -5.49
C PRO A 46 -14.28 7.94 -6.96
N SER A 47 -15.07 8.44 -7.90
CA SER A 47 -14.78 8.40 -9.33
C SER A 47 -13.47 9.13 -9.63
N ILE A 48 -12.33 8.53 -9.25
CA ILE A 48 -10.98 8.91 -9.58
C ILE A 48 -10.95 8.66 -11.06
N THR A 49 -10.84 9.74 -11.81
CA THR A 49 -10.76 9.75 -13.26
C THR A 49 -9.81 8.63 -13.66
N TYR A 50 -10.30 7.66 -14.44
CA TYR A 50 -9.63 6.40 -14.84
C TYR A 50 -8.25 6.58 -15.52
N ASN A 51 -7.75 7.81 -15.60
CA ASN A 51 -6.53 8.25 -16.25
C ASN A 51 -5.57 9.04 -15.34
N GLN A 52 -5.81 9.14 -14.04
CA GLN A 52 -4.85 9.79 -13.14
C GLN A 52 -3.68 8.85 -12.84
N LYS A 53 -2.48 9.24 -13.28
CA LYS A 53 -1.24 8.53 -12.98
C LYS A 53 -0.86 8.73 -11.52
N GLY A 54 -0.70 7.64 -10.77
CA GLY A 54 -0.36 7.69 -9.35
C GLY A 54 -0.40 6.31 -8.69
N ILE A 55 -0.28 6.30 -7.37
CA ILE A 55 -0.32 5.08 -6.55
C ILE A 55 -1.37 5.20 -5.45
N TYR A 56 -1.95 4.06 -5.07
CA TYR A 56 -2.75 3.97 -3.85
C TYR A 56 -1.87 3.43 -2.73
N LEU A 57 -1.73 4.19 -1.66
CA LEU A 57 -0.97 3.82 -0.49
C LEU A 57 -1.94 3.51 0.67
N LYS A 58 -2.05 2.22 1.01
CA LYS A 58 -2.79 1.75 2.19
C LYS A 58 -1.93 1.93 3.44
N ARG A 59 -2.34 2.84 4.30
CA ARG A 59 -1.78 3.08 5.65
C ARG A 59 -2.69 2.42 6.70
N LYS A 60 -2.33 2.52 7.99
CA LYS A 60 -3.00 1.77 9.08
C LYS A 60 -4.52 1.93 9.12
N LYS A 61 -5.05 3.13 8.83
CA LYS A 61 -6.48 3.46 8.94
C LYS A 61 -7.09 4.03 7.67
N CYS A 62 -6.31 4.28 6.63
CA CYS A 62 -6.77 4.96 5.42
C CYS A 62 -6.03 4.46 4.19
N VAL A 63 -6.65 4.67 3.03
CA VAL A 63 -6.01 4.56 1.72
C VAL A 63 -5.90 5.98 1.17
N SER A 64 -4.70 6.36 0.74
CA SER A 64 -4.45 7.66 0.11
C SER A 64 -4.04 7.45 -1.34
N PHE A 65 -4.57 8.25 -2.25
CA PHE A 65 -4.07 8.33 -3.62
C PHE A 65 -2.97 9.39 -3.67
N LEU A 66 -1.82 9.04 -4.23
CA LEU A 66 -0.69 9.94 -4.45
C LEU A 66 -0.46 10.04 -5.96
N GLY A 67 -0.68 11.22 -6.52
CA GLY A 67 -0.37 11.49 -7.91
C GLY A 67 1.13 11.36 -8.18
N GLU A 68 1.49 10.89 -9.38
CA GLU A 68 2.89 10.72 -9.80
C GLU A 68 3.69 12.01 -9.63
N ASP A 69 3.08 13.16 -9.90
CA ASP A 69 3.70 14.47 -9.77
C ASP A 69 4.08 14.85 -8.34
N ALA A 70 3.37 14.33 -7.34
CA ALA A 70 3.69 14.57 -5.93
C ALA A 70 4.81 13.66 -5.44
N ILE A 71 5.10 12.57 -6.14
CA ILE A 71 6.05 11.54 -5.74
C ILE A 71 7.45 11.94 -6.20
N LYS A 72 8.40 11.87 -5.26
CA LYS A 72 9.84 12.04 -5.53
C LYS A 72 10.54 10.69 -5.69
N LEU A 73 10.23 9.74 -4.81
CA LEU A 73 10.86 8.41 -4.82
C LEU A 73 9.98 7.37 -4.11
N ILE A 74 9.89 6.17 -4.67
CA ILE A 74 9.30 4.99 -4.03
C ILE A 74 10.40 3.98 -3.78
N ARG A 75 10.46 3.43 -2.57
CA ARG A 75 11.38 2.33 -2.24
C ARG A 75 10.81 1.41 -1.17
N PRO A 76 11.37 0.20 -0.97
CA PRO A 76 11.03 -0.61 0.19
C PRO A 76 11.24 0.16 1.50
N ALA A 77 10.29 0.05 2.43
CA ALA A 77 10.42 0.63 3.75
C ALA A 77 11.47 -0.16 4.56
N ARG A 78 12.39 0.55 5.21
CA ARG A 78 13.35 -0.11 6.11
C ARG A 78 12.66 -0.51 7.42
N PRO A 79 13.08 -1.59 8.09
CA PRO A 79 12.61 -1.92 9.43
C PRO A 79 12.85 -0.73 10.38
N GLY A 80 11.82 -0.31 11.12
CA GLY A 80 11.92 0.80 12.08
C GLY A 80 11.82 2.20 11.47
N GLU A 81 11.65 2.33 10.15
CA GLU A 81 11.44 3.61 9.51
C GLU A 81 10.08 4.23 9.92
N LYS A 82 10.06 5.54 10.22
CA LYS A 82 8.88 6.28 10.67
C LYS A 82 8.34 7.20 9.57
N GLU A 83 7.03 7.42 9.58
CA GLU A 83 6.37 8.43 8.75
C GLU A 83 6.79 9.83 9.18
N ILE A 84 6.87 10.74 8.21
CA ILE A 84 7.16 12.16 8.41
C ILE A 84 6.13 12.92 7.57
N GLU A 85 5.22 13.65 8.20
CA GLU A 85 4.29 14.57 7.53
C GLU A 85 4.78 15.99 7.85
N LYS A 86 5.06 16.78 6.81
CA LYS A 86 5.61 18.14 6.94
C LYS A 86 4.55 19.19 6.65
#